data_AF-A0A7G9W702-F1
#
_entry.id   AF-A0A7G9W702-F1
#
_cell.length_a   1.000
_cell.length_b   1.000
_cell.length_c   1.000
_cell.angle_alpha   90.00
_cell.angle_beta   90.00
_cell.angle_gamma   90.00
#
_symmetry.space_group_name_H-M   'P 1'
#
loop_
_entity.id
_entity.type
_entity.pdbx_description
1 polymer ?
#
loop_
_entity_poly.entity_id
_entity_poly.type
_entity_poly.pdbx_seq_one_letter_code
_entity_poly.pdbx_strand_id
1 'polypeptide(L)'
;MNEFINLEKSIREIAENLSSRIKSICDEILAQETLNNDRLIFLTEDLEVFSEALSILKENGYEVQHLTELNNVYASLEESLESEDFFLFRELLLFGLLPVIDEWKLTS
;
A
#
# COMPACT_ATOMS: atom_id res chain seq x y z
N MET A 1 10.13 19.20 15.16
CA MET A 1 8.74 18.99 15.66
C MET A 1 7.72 19.25 14.57
N ASN A 2 7.73 20.40 13.89
CA ASN A 2 6.82 20.67 12.76
C ASN A 2 7.02 19.76 11.53
N GLU A 3 8.24 19.32 11.25
CA GLU A 3 8.56 18.49 10.06
C GLU A 3 7.94 17.09 10.14
N PHE A 4 7.94 16.47 11.33
CA PHE A 4 7.33 15.15 11.53
C PHE A 4 5.81 15.18 11.53
N ILE A 5 5.20 16.28 12.01
CA ILE A 5 3.75 16.51 11.88
C ILE A 5 3.36 16.62 10.39
N ASN A 6 4.19 17.31 9.59
CA ASN A 6 3.97 17.38 8.15
C ASN A 6 4.15 16.02 7.48
N LEU A 7 5.16 15.23 7.90
CA LEU A 7 5.38 13.87 7.39
C LEU A 7 4.20 12.95 7.69
N GLU A 8 3.69 12.96 8.93
CA GLU A 8 2.53 12.17 9.31
C GLU A 8 1.29 12.54 8.48
N LYS A 9 1.08 13.84 8.25
CA LYS A 9 0.01 14.31 7.37
C LYS A 9 0.19 13.82 5.93
N SER A 10 1.41 13.89 5.39
CA SER A 10 1.72 13.37 4.05
C SER A 10 1.49 11.86 3.95
N ILE A 11 1.87 11.09 4.98
CA ILE A 11 1.63 9.64 5.04
C ILE A 11 0.14 9.32 5.00
N ARG A 12 -0.70 10.10 5.69
CA ARG A 12 -2.16 9.95 5.63
C ARG A 12 -2.72 10.22 4.24
N GLU A 13 -2.27 11.30 3.61
CA GLU A 13 -2.67 11.63 2.23
C GLU A 13 -2.25 10.52 1.25
N ILE A 14 -1.05 9.95 1.43
CA ILE A 14 -0.58 8.78 0.66
C ILE A 14 -1.47 7.56 0.93
N ALA A 15 -1.80 7.26 2.19
CA ALA A 15 -2.64 6.12 2.56
C ALA A 15 -4.06 6.22 1.96
N GLU A 16 -4.66 7.41 1.97
CA GLU A 16 -5.94 7.71 1.32
C GLU A 16 -5.90 7.44 -0.19
N ASN A 17 -4.87 7.96 -0.85
CA ASN A 17 -4.66 7.79 -2.29
C ASN A 17 -4.43 6.32 -2.65
N LEU A 18 -3.55 5.63 -1.93
CA LEU A 18 -3.24 4.22 -2.11
C LEU A 18 -4.48 3.35 -1.99
N SER A 19 -5.29 3.57 -0.97
CA SER A 19 -6.50 2.77 -0.76
C SER A 19 -7.55 2.96 -1.85
N SER A 20 -7.72 4.19 -2.32
CA SER A 20 -8.60 4.49 -3.46
C SER A 20 -8.09 3.78 -4.72
N ARG A 21 -6.78 3.83 -4.95
CA ARG A 21 -6.11 3.17 -6.09
C ARG A 21 -6.22 1.66 -6.04
N ILE A 22 -6.01 1.04 -4.87
CA ILE A 22 -6.17 -0.39 -4.64
C ILE A 22 -7.58 -0.83 -5.02
N LYS A 23 -8.61 -0.15 -4.50
CA LYS A 23 -10.01 -0.47 -4.83
C LYS A 23 -10.27 -0.39 -6.32
N SER A 24 -9.81 0.68 -6.97
CA SER A 24 -9.98 0.86 -8.41
C SER A 24 -9.24 -0.19 -9.25
N ILE A 25 -8.04 -0.63 -8.84
CA ILE A 25 -7.31 -1.72 -9.50
C ILE A 25 -8.06 -3.05 -9.32
N CYS A 26 -8.58 -3.31 -8.13
CA CYS A 26 -9.34 -4.53 -7.85
C CYS A 26 -10.63 -4.60 -8.67
N ASP A 27 -11.31 -3.47 -8.86
CA ASP A 27 -12.48 -3.37 -9.73
C ASP A 27 -12.13 -3.62 -11.20
N GLU A 28 -10.96 -3.15 -11.66
CA GLU A 28 -10.44 -3.41 -13.02
C GLU A 28 -10.14 -4.89 -13.25
N ILE A 29 -9.46 -5.55 -12.30
CA ILE A 29 -9.20 -6.99 -12.34
C ILE A 29 -10.50 -7.77 -12.48
N LEU A 30 -11.51 -7.45 -11.66
CA LEU A 30 -12.80 -8.14 -11.72
C LEU A 30 -13.52 -7.94 -13.06
N ALA A 31 -13.37 -6.77 -13.67
CA ALA A 31 -14.07 -6.44 -14.90
C ALA A 31 -13.41 -7.03 -16.15
N GLN A 32 -12.07 -7.13 -16.17
CA GLN A 32 -11.31 -7.40 -17.39
C GLN A 32 -10.39 -8.63 -17.28
N GLU A 33 -10.23 -9.21 -16.09
CA GLU A 33 -9.25 -10.30 -15.80
C GLU A 33 -7.82 -9.96 -16.25
N THR A 34 -7.50 -8.67 -16.35
CA THR A 34 -6.20 -8.15 -16.78
C THR A 34 -5.85 -6.90 -15.98
N LEU A 35 -4.58 -6.50 -16.03
CA LEU A 35 -4.13 -5.23 -15.50
C LEU A 35 -3.41 -4.39 -16.52
N ASN A 36 -3.65 -3.09 -16.47
CA ASN A 36 -2.78 -2.12 -17.10
C ASN A 36 -1.44 -2.00 -16.33
N ASN A 37 -0.33 -2.31 -17.01
CA ASN A 37 1.02 -2.24 -16.47
C ASN A 37 1.39 -0.87 -15.87
N ASP A 38 0.92 0.24 -16.47
CA ASP A 38 1.22 1.58 -15.94
C ASP A 38 0.59 1.77 -14.55
N ARG A 39 -0.60 1.19 -14.33
CA ARG A 39 -1.27 1.27 -13.04
C ARG A 39 -0.55 0.45 -11.96
N LEU A 40 0.08 -0.66 -12.33
CA LEU A 40 0.95 -1.43 -11.42
C LEU A 40 2.16 -0.63 -11.03
N ILE A 41 2.86 -0.06 -12.01
CA ILE A 41 4.06 0.74 -11.77
C ILE A 41 3.73 1.86 -10.76
N PHE A 42 2.65 2.60 -11.00
CA PHE A 42 2.27 3.67 -10.07
C PHE A 42 1.78 3.16 -8.71
N LEU A 43 1.19 1.97 -8.63
CA LEU A 43 0.83 1.38 -7.33
C LEU A 43 2.10 1.01 -6.55
N THR A 44 3.06 0.37 -7.21
CA THR A 44 4.33 -0.05 -6.62
C THR A 44 5.13 1.16 -6.13
N GLU A 45 5.27 2.20 -6.95
CA GLU A 45 5.95 3.45 -6.56
C GLU A 45 5.31 4.09 -5.33
N ASP A 46 3.97 4.17 -5.28
CA ASP A 46 3.27 4.73 -4.12
C ASP A 46 3.49 3.89 -2.86
N LEU A 47 3.57 2.56 -2.99
CA LEU A 47 3.81 1.63 -1.86
C LEU A 47 5.25 1.73 -1.35
N GLU A 48 6.23 1.87 -2.23
CA GLU A 48 7.63 2.10 -1.86
C GLU A 48 7.78 3.40 -1.07
N VAL A 49 7.20 4.50 -1.58
CA VAL A 49 7.21 5.80 -0.90
C VAL A 49 6.52 5.72 0.47
N PHE A 50 5.39 5.01 0.55
CA PHE A 50 4.69 4.81 1.82
C PHE A 50 5.53 4.02 2.83
N SER A 51 6.13 2.90 2.40
CA SER A 51 6.99 2.06 3.24
C SER A 51 8.24 2.81 3.73
N GLU A 52 8.86 3.60 2.86
CA GLU A 52 10.01 4.45 3.23
C GLU A 52 9.60 5.50 4.26
N ALA A 53 8.48 6.19 4.05
CA ALA A 53 7.99 7.21 4.97
C ALA A 53 7.66 6.63 6.37
N LEU A 54 7.05 5.43 6.41
CA LEU A 54 6.84 4.70 7.67
C LEU A 54 8.16 4.29 8.34
N SER A 55 9.15 3.85 7.56
CA SER A 55 10.47 3.51 8.08
C SER A 55 11.16 4.72 8.71
N ILE A 56 11.09 5.89 8.09
CA ILE A 56 11.61 7.15 8.65
C ILE A 56 10.94 7.48 9.98
N LEU A 57 9.61 7.36 10.08
CA LEU A 57 8.90 7.56 11.35
C LEU A 57 9.39 6.60 12.44
N LYS A 58 9.50 5.31 12.11
CA LYS A 58 9.98 4.27 13.04
C LYS A 58 11.38 4.56 13.56
N GLU A 59 12.31 4.92 12.68
CA GLU A 59 13.69 5.26 13.03
C GLU A 59 13.78 6.48 13.96
N ASN A 60 12.80 7.38 13.88
CA ASN A 60 12.70 8.57 14.74
C ASN A 60 11.90 8.32 16.03
N GLY A 61 11.63 7.06 16.37
CA GLY A 61 11.02 6.67 17.64
C GLY A 61 9.49 6.73 17.67
N TYR A 62 8.84 6.89 16.51
CA TYR A 62 7.39 6.74 16.40
C TYR A 62 7.02 5.25 16.36
N GLU A 63 5.91 4.91 17.00
CA GLU A 63 5.36 3.56 16.91
C GLU A 63 4.73 3.37 15.53
N VAL A 64 5.29 2.43 14.76
CA VAL A 64 4.79 2.06 13.43
C VAL A 64 4.27 0.64 13.50
N GLN A 65 2.95 0.54 13.50
CA GLN A 65 2.26 -0.75 13.50
C GLN A 65 2.26 -1.35 12.10
N HIS A 66 2.25 -2.68 12.04
CA HIS A 66 2.03 -3.45 10.82
C HIS A 66 3.07 -3.28 9.69
N LEU A 67 4.24 -2.69 9.96
CA LEU A 67 5.31 -2.55 8.96
C LEU A 67 5.82 -3.91 8.47
N THR A 68 5.89 -4.91 9.36
CA THR A 68 6.30 -6.27 8.98
C THR A 68 5.25 -6.94 8.11
N GLU A 69 3.97 -6.80 8.46
CA GLU A 69 2.85 -7.28 7.67
C GLU A 69 2.78 -6.62 6.29
N LEU A 70 3.00 -5.30 6.21
CA LEU A 70 3.11 -4.56 4.96
C LEU A 70 4.18 -5.17 4.03
N ASN A 71 5.39 -5.39 4.56
CA ASN A 71 6.50 -5.95 3.80
C ASN A 71 6.24 -7.40 3.36
N ASN A 72 5.59 -8.21 4.21
CA ASN A 72 5.24 -9.59 3.86
C ASN A 72 4.19 -9.63 2.73
N VAL A 73 3.15 -8.79 2.82
CA VAL A 73 2.13 -8.69 1.77
C VAL A 73 2.74 -8.19 0.46
N TYR A 74 3.66 -7.23 0.54
CA TYR A 74 4.38 -6.72 -0.63
C TYR A 74 5.16 -7.83 -1.36
N ALA A 75 5.92 -8.64 -0.63
CA ALA A 75 6.62 -9.79 -1.22
C ALA A 75 5.65 -10.78 -1.90
N SER A 76 4.49 -11.07 -1.29
CA SER A 76 3.47 -11.94 -1.90
C SER A 76 2.83 -11.31 -3.14
N LEU A 77 2.69 -9.98 -3.18
CA LEU A 77 2.17 -9.28 -4.36
C LEU A 77 3.13 -9.43 -5.54
N GLU A 78 4.44 -9.28 -5.32
CA GLU A 78 5.47 -9.50 -6.34
C GLU A 78 5.40 -10.93 -6.91
N GLU A 79 5.35 -11.95 -6.04
CA GLU A 79 5.21 -13.35 -6.47
C GLU A 79 3.94 -13.60 -7.29
N SER A 80 2.81 -12.99 -6.91
CA SER A 80 1.55 -13.14 -7.65
C SER A 80 1.57 -12.44 -9.02
N LEU A 81 2.32 -11.35 -9.17
CA LEU A 81 2.52 -10.68 -10.46
C LEU A 81 3.44 -11.50 -11.37
N GLU A 82 4.53 -12.04 -10.85
CA GLU A 82 5.46 -12.90 -11.61
C GLU A 82 4.78 -14.18 -12.14
N SER A 83 3.79 -14.68 -11.40
CA SER A 83 3.00 -15.85 -11.78
C SER A 83 1.73 -15.54 -12.60
N GLU A 84 1.47 -14.25 -12.88
CA GLU A 84 0.26 -13.76 -13.55
C GLU A 84 -1.07 -14.21 -12.87
N ASP A 85 -1.03 -14.52 -11.56
CA ASP A 85 -2.22 -14.86 -10.77
C ASP A 85 -2.92 -13.58 -10.29
N PHE A 86 -3.65 -12.94 -11.21
CA PHE A 86 -4.35 -11.68 -10.91
C PHE A 86 -5.48 -11.84 -9.88
N PHE A 87 -6.01 -13.05 -9.69
CA PHE A 87 -7.00 -13.30 -8.66
C PHE A 87 -6.36 -13.27 -7.27
N LEU A 88 -5.23 -13.98 -7.10
CA LEU A 88 -4.45 -13.91 -5.87
C LEU A 88 -3.94 -12.49 -5.62
N PHE A 89 -3.41 -11.82 -6.64
CA PHE A 89 -2.96 -10.43 -6.53
C PHE A 89 -4.08 -9.52 -6.01
N ARG A 90 -5.29 -9.64 -6.55
CA ARG A 90 -6.47 -8.90 -6.07
C ARG A 90 -6.80 -9.19 -4.61
N GLU A 91 -6.80 -10.46 -4.21
CA GLU A 91 -7.09 -10.86 -2.83
C GLU A 91 -6.04 -10.32 -1.86
N LEU A 92 -4.76 -10.38 -2.23
CA LEU A 92 -3.66 -9.79 -1.47
C LEU A 92 -3.82 -8.27 -1.32
N LEU A 93 -4.23 -7.57 -2.39
CA LEU A 93 -4.52 -6.14 -2.33
C LEU A 93 -5.69 -5.81 -1.38
N LEU A 94 -6.82 -6.51 -1.49
CA LEU A 94 -8.03 -6.19 -0.72
C LEU A 94 -7.98 -6.62 0.74
N PHE A 95 -7.39 -7.79 1.01
CA PHE A 95 -7.47 -8.42 2.33
C PHE A 95 -6.13 -8.47 3.04
N GLY A 96 -5.01 -8.36 2.32
CA GLY A 96 -3.69 -8.20 2.92
C GLY A 96 -3.33 -6.72 3.10
N LEU A 97 -3.28 -5.99 1.98
CA LEU A 97 -2.65 -4.67 1.94
C LEU A 97 -3.58 -3.54 2.38
N LEU A 98 -4.80 -3.51 1.86
CA LEU A 98 -5.76 -2.43 2.12
C LEU A 98 -6.07 -2.26 3.62
N PRO A 99 -6.27 -3.31 4.43
CA PRO A 99 -6.51 -3.14 5.86
C PRO A 99 -5.33 -2.47 6.58
N VAL A 100 -4.10 -2.87 6.24
CA VAL A 100 -2.88 -2.26 6.80
C VAL A 100 -2.80 -0.78 6.46
N ILE A 101 -3.10 -0.40 5.22
CA ILE A 101 -3.09 1.01 4.78
C ILE A 101 -4.24 1.81 5.43
N ASP A 102 -5.43 1.21 5.57
CA ASP A 102 -6.61 1.88 6.13
C ASP A 102 -6.42 2.27 7.59
N GLU A 103 -5.62 1.55 8.37
CA GLU A 103 -5.30 1.89 9.76
C GLU A 103 -4.56 3.24 9.88
N TRP A 104 -3.70 3.55 8.91
CA TRP A 104 -2.95 4.82 8.86
C TRP A 104 -3.80 6.03 8.50
N LYS A 105 -5.06 5.82 8.09
CA LYS A 105 -6.01 6.91 7.89
C LYS A 105 -6.65 7.36 9.20
N LEU A 106 -6.80 6.45 10.16
CA LEU A 106 -7.68 6.59 11.31
C LEU A 106 -6.95 6.87 12.63
N THR A 107 -5.64 6.63 12.70
CA THR A 107 -4.84 7.02 13.87
C THR A 107 -4.96 8.53 14.09
N SER A 108 -4.97 9.05 15.31
CA SER A 108 -5.21 10.48 15.60
C SER A 108 -4.30 10.98 16.70
#